data_AF-A0A7C7VK38-F1
#
_entry.id   AF-A0A7C7VK38-F1
#
_cell.length_a   1.000
_cell.length_b   1.000
_cell.length_c   1.000
_cell.angle_alpha   90.00
_cell.angle_beta   90.00
_cell.angle_gamma   90.00
#
_symmetry.space_group_name_H-M   'P 1'
#
loop_
_entity.id
_entity.type
_entity.pdbx_description
1 polymer ?
#
loop_
_entity_poly.entity_id
_entity_poly.type
_entity_poly.pdbx_seq_one_letter_code
_entity_poly.pdbx_strand_id
1 'polypeptide(L)'
;MITKNFMIASLFTSLLIISVLTAGSIQYMRPIIETSVWLKEHADNGKILCTRAPVIVLSELPVHKFVFFEKRDVSEDYFMNYIKQNEISYVVSHRGYFSDLCKNLTVVFKTEGGLYVVYKT
;
A
#
# COMPACT_ATOMS: atom_id res chain seq x y z
N MET A 1 -26.99 -19.86 39.15
CA MET A 1 -27.47 -19.84 37.75
C MET A 1 -27.00 -18.58 36.98
N ILE A 2 -26.98 -17.41 37.61
CA ILE A 2 -26.57 -16.12 37.01
C ILE A 2 -25.11 -16.13 36.49
N THR A 3 -24.19 -16.77 37.22
CA THR A 3 -22.75 -16.84 36.86
C THR A 3 -22.46 -17.64 35.59
N LYS A 4 -23.19 -18.73 35.32
CA LYS A 4 -23.02 -19.52 34.09
C LYS A 4 -23.48 -18.74 32.86
N ASN A 5 -24.63 -18.07 32.95
CA ASN A 5 -25.15 -17.26 31.84
C ASN A 5 -24.24 -16.05 31.54
N PHE A 6 -23.69 -15.43 32.58
CA PHE A 6 -22.72 -14.34 32.42
C PHE A 6 -21.41 -14.82 31.76
N MET A 7 -20.85 -15.96 32.17
CA MET A 7 -19.63 -16.52 31.56
C MET A 7 -19.84 -16.91 30.09
N ILE A 8 -21.00 -17.48 29.76
CA ILE A 8 -21.32 -17.85 28.37
C ILE A 8 -21.45 -16.59 27.51
N ALA A 9 -22.19 -15.58 27.98
CA ALA A 9 -22.37 -14.33 27.26
C ALA A 9 -21.05 -13.56 27.07
N SER A 10 -20.18 -13.54 28.09
CA SER A 10 -18.87 -12.88 27.99
C SER A 10 -17.93 -13.61 27.03
N LEU A 11 -17.98 -14.94 26.97
CA LEU A 11 -17.22 -15.74 26.00
C LEU A 11 -17.67 -15.45 24.57
N PHE A 12 -18.98 -15.48 24.30
CA PHE A 12 -19.52 -15.16 22.97
C PHE A 12 -19.18 -13.73 22.55
N THR A 13 -19.29 -12.77 23.47
CA THR A 13 -18.95 -11.37 23.20
C THR A 13 -17.47 -11.22 22.88
N SER A 14 -16.59 -11.89 23.63
CA SER A 14 -15.14 -11.86 23.40
C SER A 14 -14.78 -12.49 22.05
N LEU A 15 -15.37 -13.64 21.71
CA LEU A 15 -15.15 -14.31 20.43
C LEU A 15 -15.63 -13.44 19.26
N LEU A 16 -16.78 -12.78 19.41
CA LEU A 16 -17.29 -11.85 18.40
C LEU A 16 -16.34 -10.67 18.20
N ILE A 17 -15.88 -10.04 19.28
CA ILE A 17 -14.94 -8.90 19.21
C ILE A 17 -13.64 -9.32 18.52
N ILE A 18 -13.05 -10.46 18.92
CA ILE A 18 -11.83 -10.98 18.29
C ILE A 18 -12.07 -11.23 16.80
N SER A 19 -13.17 -11.86 16.44
CA SER A 19 -13.50 -12.15 15.04
C SER A 19 -13.60 -10.88 14.19
N VAL A 20 -14.26 -9.84 14.71
CA VAL A 20 -14.39 -8.55 14.02
C VAL A 20 -13.04 -7.85 13.89
N LEU A 21 -12.22 -7.84 14.93
CA LEU A 21 -10.87 -7.26 14.90
C LEU A 21 -9.97 -8.00 13.90
N THR A 22 -10.03 -9.33 13.86
CA THR A 22 -9.28 -10.14 12.91
C THR A 22 -9.72 -9.87 11.47
N ALA A 23 -11.04 -9.85 11.21
CA ALA A 23 -11.58 -9.56 9.89
C ALA A 23 -11.16 -8.16 9.40
N GLY A 24 -11.25 -7.14 10.26
CA GLY A 24 -10.80 -5.79 9.93
C GLY A 24 -9.29 -5.70 9.68
N SER A 25 -8.48 -6.44 10.46
CA SER A 25 -7.03 -6.51 10.27
C SER A 25 -6.65 -7.15 8.94
N ILE A 26 -7.35 -8.21 8.53
CA ILE A 26 -7.15 -8.86 7.23
C ILE A 26 -7.47 -7.89 6.09
N GLN A 27 -8.59 -7.17 6.16
CA GLN A 27 -8.94 -6.18 5.14
C GLN A 27 -7.90 -5.07 5.00
N TYR A 28 -7.22 -4.70 6.08
CA TYR A 28 -6.14 -3.71 6.03
C TYR A 28 -4.83 -4.29 5.49
N MET A 29 -4.47 -5.52 5.86
CA MET A 29 -3.21 -6.15 5.43
C MET A 29 -3.26 -6.70 4.01
N ARG A 30 -4.41 -7.19 3.55
CA ARG A 30 -4.54 -7.85 2.26
C ARG A 30 -4.05 -6.99 1.08
N PRO A 31 -4.43 -5.71 0.92
CA PRO A 31 -3.94 -4.87 -0.17
C PRO A 31 -2.42 -4.63 -0.12
N ILE A 32 -1.84 -4.57 1.09
CA ILE A 32 -0.40 -4.44 1.28
C ILE A 32 0.30 -5.68 0.73
N ILE A 33 -0.15 -6.87 1.17
CA ILE A 33 0.42 -8.15 0.77
C ILE A 33 0.27 -8.35 -0.74
N GLU A 34 -0.93 -8.11 -1.29
CA GLU A 34 -1.18 -8.24 -2.73
C GLU A 34 -0.27 -7.34 -3.56
N THR A 35 -0.12 -6.07 -3.16
CA THR A 35 0.77 -5.12 -3.85
C THR A 35 2.23 -5.57 -3.78
N SER A 36 2.68 -6.02 -2.60
CA SER A 36 4.06 -6.49 -2.39
C SER A 36 4.38 -7.76 -3.16
N VAL A 37 3.47 -8.73 -3.15
CA VAL A 37 3.63 -9.99 -3.90
C VAL A 37 3.65 -9.69 -5.39
N TRP A 38 2.75 -8.85 -5.89
CA TRP A 38 2.75 -8.48 -7.29
C TRP A 38 4.08 -7.83 -7.70
N LEU A 39 4.57 -6.87 -6.92
CA LEU A 39 5.87 -6.23 -7.16
C LEU A 39 7.02 -7.23 -7.15
N LYS A 40 7.04 -8.15 -6.19
CA LYS A 40 8.09 -9.17 -6.07
C LYS A 40 8.10 -10.14 -7.26
N GLU A 41 6.93 -10.50 -7.77
CA GLU A 41 6.79 -11.52 -8.82
C GLU A 41 6.86 -10.95 -10.25
N HIS A 42 6.45 -9.70 -10.45
CA HIS A 42 6.23 -9.13 -11.79
C HIS A 42 7.11 -7.92 -12.12
N ALA A 43 7.74 -7.28 -11.13
CA ALA A 43 8.66 -6.19 -11.42
C ALA A 43 9.96 -6.71 -12.04
N ASP A 44 10.43 -6.03 -13.08
CA ASP A 44 11.66 -6.30 -13.83
C ASP A 44 12.94 -5.88 -13.08
N ASN A 45 12.99 -6.08 -11.74
CA ASN A 45 14.08 -5.69 -10.84
C ASN A 45 14.38 -4.17 -10.80
N GLY A 46 13.39 -3.34 -11.13
CA GLY A 46 13.50 -1.89 -11.10
C GLY A 46 13.42 -1.26 -9.71
N LYS A 47 13.84 0.01 -9.57
CA LYS A 47 13.68 0.78 -8.34
C LYS A 47 12.23 1.21 -8.17
N ILE A 48 11.71 1.14 -6.95
CA ILE A 48 10.34 1.59 -6.66
C ILE A 48 10.33 2.91 -5.89
N LEU A 49 9.34 3.75 -6.21
CA LEU A 49 8.94 4.89 -5.40
C LEU A 49 7.76 4.50 -4.54
N CYS A 50 7.98 4.38 -3.23
CA CYS A 50 6.94 4.00 -2.28
C CYS A 50 7.13 4.73 -0.95
N THR A 51 6.03 5.14 -0.33
CA THR A 51 6.01 5.77 1.00
C THR A 51 5.59 4.82 2.12
N ARG A 52 5.16 3.60 1.77
CA ARG A 52 4.57 2.63 2.71
C ARG A 52 5.61 1.57 3.08
N ALA A 53 6.16 1.68 4.28
CA ALA A 53 7.19 0.77 4.81
C ALA A 53 6.86 -0.73 4.67
N PRO A 54 5.62 -1.21 4.92
CA PRO A 54 5.31 -2.63 4.73
C PRO A 54 5.48 -3.08 3.27
N VAL A 55 5.08 -2.25 2.31
CA VAL A 55 5.22 -2.59 0.88
C VAL A 55 6.68 -2.66 0.48
N ILE A 56 7.46 -1.65 0.92
CA ILE A 56 8.91 -1.57 0.73
C ILE A 56 9.59 -2.86 1.19
N VAL A 57 9.36 -3.24 2.45
CA VAL A 57 10.02 -4.40 3.06
C VAL A 57 9.63 -5.71 2.36
N LEU A 58 8.34 -5.91 2.09
CA LEU A 58 7.84 -7.17 1.54
C LEU A 58 8.07 -7.32 0.03
N SER A 59 8.26 -6.23 -0.72
CA SER A 59 8.53 -6.29 -2.16
C SER A 59 9.95 -6.75 -2.49
N GLU A 60 10.89 -6.65 -1.55
CA GLU A 60 12.32 -6.95 -1.73
C GLU A 60 13.00 -6.14 -2.86
N LEU A 61 12.34 -5.09 -3.36
CA LEU A 61 12.88 -4.22 -4.42
C LEU A 61 13.69 -3.05 -3.83
N PRO A 62 14.70 -2.56 -4.56
CA PRO A 62 15.39 -1.32 -4.20
C PRO A 62 14.40 -0.15 -4.14
N VAL A 63 14.45 0.62 -3.06
CA VAL A 63 13.51 1.72 -2.83
C VAL A 63 14.22 3.05 -2.90
N HIS A 64 13.63 3.96 -3.66
CA HIS A 64 13.99 5.37 -3.59
C HIS A 64 12.93 6.12 -2.77
N LYS A 65 13.37 6.82 -1.71
CA LYS A 65 12.47 7.60 -0.87
C LYS A 65 12.26 8.96 -1.53
N PHE A 66 11.03 9.24 -1.91
CA PHE A 66 10.64 10.62 -2.22
C PHE A 66 10.49 11.39 -0.91
N VAL A 67 11.47 12.24 -0.61
CA VAL A 67 11.43 13.08 0.58
C VAL A 67 10.85 14.44 0.21
N PHE A 68 9.53 14.59 0.39
CA PHE A 68 8.78 15.84 0.23
C PHE A 68 9.05 16.84 1.36
N PHE A 69 10.30 17.28 1.57
CA PHE A 69 10.56 18.33 2.58
C PHE A 69 10.40 19.77 2.05
N GLU A 70 10.33 20.01 0.73
CA GLU A 70 10.51 21.40 0.23
C GLU A 70 9.39 22.00 -0.63
N LYS A 71 8.43 21.24 -1.18
CA LYS A 71 7.35 21.83 -2.01
C LYS A 71 5.98 21.21 -1.77
N ARG A 72 5.02 22.04 -1.34
CA ARG A 72 3.59 21.67 -1.24
C ARG A 72 2.95 21.43 -2.61
N ASP A 73 3.45 22.08 -3.65
CA ASP A 73 3.02 21.92 -5.04
C ASP A 73 4.20 21.42 -5.88
N VAL A 74 4.29 20.10 -6.05
CA VAL A 74 5.21 19.51 -7.02
C VAL A 74 4.52 19.48 -8.37
N SER A 75 5.13 20.11 -9.37
CA SER A 75 4.65 20.00 -10.75
C SER A 75 4.88 18.60 -11.29
N GLU A 76 4.00 18.17 -12.21
CA GLU A 76 4.13 16.90 -12.92
C GLU A 76 5.48 16.78 -13.62
N ASP A 77 5.96 17.84 -14.28
CA ASP A 77 7.27 17.85 -14.96
C ASP A 77 8.44 17.62 -14.00
N TYR A 78 8.39 18.23 -12.80
CA TYR A 78 9.43 18.01 -11.80
C TYR A 78 9.41 16.57 -11.30
N PHE A 79 8.22 16.02 -11.05
CA PHE A 79 8.05 14.64 -10.62
C PHE A 79 8.55 13.65 -11.67
N MET A 80 8.21 13.85 -12.95
CA MET A 80 8.69 13.01 -14.05
C MET A 80 10.21 13.10 -14.23
N ASN A 81 10.78 14.31 -14.14
CA ASN A 81 12.23 14.48 -14.17
C ASN A 81 12.91 13.76 -13.00
N TYR A 82 12.32 13.82 -11.81
CA TYR A 82 12.83 13.09 -10.64
C TYR A 82 12.80 11.58 -10.85
N ILE A 83 11.68 11.02 -11.35
CA ILE A 83 11.55 9.59 -11.69
C ILE A 83 12.67 9.18 -12.65
N LYS A 84 12.85 9.95 -13.72
CA LYS A 84 13.85 9.66 -14.75
C LYS A 84 15.28 9.75 -14.21
N GLN A 85 15.61 10.80 -13.46
CA GLN A 85 16.95 11.00 -12.88
C GLN A 85 17.35 9.92 -11.88
N ASN A 86 16.38 9.38 -11.14
CA ASN A 86 16.64 8.37 -10.11
C ASN A 86 16.41 6.94 -10.62
N GLU A 87 16.10 6.78 -11.92
CA GLU A 87 15.84 5.49 -12.58
C GLU A 87 14.76 4.68 -11.85
N ILE A 88 13.71 5.38 -11.41
CA ILE A 88 12.54 4.75 -10.81
C ILE A 88 11.79 4.05 -11.92
N SER A 89 11.44 2.78 -11.72
CA SER A 89 10.73 1.94 -12.69
C SER A 89 9.25 1.77 -12.34
N TYR A 90 8.92 1.89 -11.05
CA TYR A 90 7.55 1.78 -10.56
C TYR A 90 7.24 2.82 -9.50
N VAL A 91 6.04 3.38 -9.56
CA VAL A 91 5.50 4.27 -8.53
C VAL A 91 4.32 3.60 -7.85
N VAL A 92 4.39 3.46 -6.53
CA VAL A 92 3.32 2.89 -5.71
C VAL A 92 2.54 4.01 -5.04
N SER A 93 1.32 4.24 -5.51
CA SER A 93 0.37 5.20 -4.94
C SER A 93 -0.55 4.52 -3.93
N HIS A 94 -0.63 5.07 -2.72
CA HIS A 94 -1.57 4.64 -1.68
C HIS A 94 -2.62 5.72 -1.46
N ARG A 95 -3.92 5.38 -1.53
CA ARG A 95 -5.05 6.32 -1.41
C ARG A 95 -4.95 7.53 -2.34
N GLY A 96 -4.42 7.31 -3.55
CA GLY A 96 -4.31 8.36 -4.56
C GLY A 96 -3.16 9.36 -4.37
N TYR A 97 -2.25 9.14 -3.40
CA TYR A 97 -1.17 10.09 -3.06
C TYR A 97 -0.33 10.57 -4.27
N PHE A 98 -0.09 9.71 -5.26
CA PHE A 98 0.64 10.07 -6.49
C PHE A 98 -0.26 10.08 -7.74
N SER A 99 -1.58 9.91 -7.61
CA SER A 99 -2.43 9.63 -8.77
C SER A 99 -2.49 10.78 -9.77
N ASP A 100 -2.55 12.03 -9.32
CA ASP A 100 -2.55 13.19 -10.22
C ASP A 100 -1.21 13.35 -10.96
N LEU A 101 -0.11 13.04 -10.28
CA LEU A 101 1.25 13.08 -10.83
C LEU A 101 1.54 11.92 -11.79
N CYS A 102 0.81 10.80 -11.65
CA CYS A 102 0.99 9.58 -12.45
C CYS A 102 -0.10 9.39 -13.51
N LYS A 103 -0.95 10.39 -13.78
CA LYS A 103 -2.08 10.28 -14.72
C LYS A 103 -1.68 9.84 -16.13
N ASN A 104 -0.45 10.16 -16.53
CA ASN A 104 0.13 9.83 -17.83
C ASN A 104 0.97 8.54 -17.84
N LEU A 105 1.07 7.86 -16.69
CA LEU A 105 1.79 6.60 -16.55
C LEU A 105 0.85 5.41 -16.72
N THR A 106 1.41 4.26 -17.08
CA THR A 106 0.62 3.04 -17.27
C THR A 106 0.34 2.39 -15.93
N VAL A 107 -0.94 2.20 -15.58
CA VAL A 107 -1.31 1.39 -14.42
C VAL A 107 -1.07 -0.08 -14.74
N VAL A 108 -0.18 -0.72 -13.99
CA VAL A 108 0.19 -2.14 -14.16
C VAL A 108 -0.42 -3.03 -13.09
N PHE A 109 -0.80 -2.47 -11.95
CA PHE A 109 -1.48 -3.19 -10.89
C PHE A 109 -2.36 -2.26 -10.05
N LYS A 110 -3.48 -2.78 -9.54
CA LYS A 110 -4.41 -2.07 -8.67
C LYS A 110 -5.10 -3.06 -7.74
N THR A 111 -5.12 -2.77 -6.44
CA THR A 111 -5.84 -3.59 -5.46
C THR A 111 -7.35 -3.38 -5.58
N GLU A 112 -8.12 -4.33 -5.05
CA GLU A 112 -9.56 -4.15 -4.87
C GLU A 112 -9.85 -2.84 -4.07
N GLY A 113 -10.84 -2.07 -4.50
CA GLY A 113 -11.14 -0.74 -3.93
C GLY A 113 -10.12 0.36 -4.25
N GLY A 114 -9.06 0.08 -5.01
CA GLY A 114 -8.08 1.08 -5.46
C GLY A 114 -7.22 1.69 -4.34
N LEU A 115 -7.11 1.00 -3.21
CA LEU A 115 -6.30 1.46 -2.08
C LEU A 115 -4.82 1.63 -2.46
N TYR A 116 -4.30 0.69 -3.26
CA TYR A 116 -2.98 0.77 -3.86
C TYR A 116 -3.08 0.71 -5.38
N VAL A 117 -2.28 1.54 -6.05
CA VAL A 117 -2.13 1.56 -7.51
C VAL A 117 -0.64 1.60 -7.82
N VAL A 118 -0.19 0.73 -8.71
CA VAL A 118 1.19 0.69 -9.19
C VAL A 118 1.22 1.18 -10.62
N TYR A 119 2.05 2.19 -10.86
CA TYR A 119 2.29 2.78 -12.16
C TYR A 119 3.67 2.36 -12.66
N LYS A 120 3.78 2.01 -13.93
CA LYS A 120 5.05 1.81 -14.62
C LYS A 120 5.45 3.11 -15.31
N THR A 121 6.71 3.51 -15.08
CA THR A 121 7.32 4.75 -15.56
C THR A 121 8.11 4.55 -16.85
#